data_AF-A0A933GBK1-F1
#
_entry.id   AF-A0A933GBK1-F1
#
_cell.length_a   1.000
_cell.length_b   1.000
_cell.length_c   1.000
_cell.angle_alpha   90.00
_cell.angle_beta   90.00
_cell.angle_gamma   90.00
#
_symmetry.space_group_name_H-M   'P 1'
#
loop_
_entity.id
_entity.type
_entity.pdbx_description
1 polymer ?
#
loop_
_entity_poly.entity_id
_entity_poly.type
_entity_poly.pdbx_seq_one_letter_code
_entity_poly.pdbx_strand_id
1 'polypeptide(L)'
;MGGNLMRTVTFADPATVDRMNRDFVLLWSNQQPDLVNGVPTSPEQAQAPWSQEEARMYPLGGGGGNLRTFFCDADGRVLHYLEGYWTPEVYGREMEFATGLSLADDLETRLAARKVEIERRQEELLASSEAARARPGTTEESRQAAALGLLARTFDTGAQYLRQPIDPVLERIRIEGERRGVIS
;
A
#
# COMPACT_ATOMS: atom_id res chain seq x y z
N MET A 1 13.69 -2.66 7.02
CA MET A 1 14.26 -1.31 7.01
C MET A 1 13.58 -0.32 6.04
N GLY A 2 12.52 -0.70 5.30
CA GLY A 2 11.50 0.25 4.78
C GLY A 2 10.64 0.96 5.85
N GLY A 3 10.89 0.67 7.13
CA GLY A 3 10.20 1.29 8.26
C GLY A 3 10.48 2.78 8.43
N ASN A 4 11.61 3.30 7.95
CA ASN A 4 11.93 4.74 8.07
C ASN A 4 11.09 5.60 7.10
N LEU A 5 10.88 5.16 5.85
CA LEU A 5 9.99 5.88 4.92
C LEU A 5 8.53 5.82 5.40
N MET A 6 8.10 4.66 5.89
CA MET A 6 6.81 4.51 6.57
C MET A 6 6.64 5.43 7.78
N ARG A 7 7.68 5.57 8.61
CA ARG A 7 7.69 6.51 9.73
C ARG A 7 7.58 7.97 9.30
N THR A 8 8.20 8.33 8.17
CA THR A 8 8.16 9.69 7.63
C THR A 8 6.87 10.00 6.87
N VAL A 9 6.18 8.98 6.33
CA VAL A 9 4.96 9.14 5.54
C VAL A 9 3.73 8.70 6.33
N THR A 10 3.46 7.40 6.44
CA THR A 10 2.23 6.85 7.03
C THR A 10 2.14 7.05 8.55
N PHE A 11 3.23 6.83 9.29
CA PHE A 11 3.24 6.95 10.75
C PHE A 11 3.72 8.29 11.27
N ALA A 12 3.91 9.27 10.38
CA ALA A 12 4.16 10.64 10.80
C ALA A 12 2.95 11.24 11.54
N ASP A 13 1.75 10.67 11.32
CA ASP A 13 0.53 11.00 12.03
C ASP A 13 0.29 10.05 13.23
N PRO A 14 0.37 10.55 14.48
CA PRO A 14 0.08 9.75 15.66
C PRO A 14 -1.35 9.19 15.69
N ALA A 15 -2.33 9.89 15.12
CA ALA A 15 -3.72 9.43 15.13
C ALA A 15 -3.89 8.15 14.30
N THR A 16 -3.17 8.06 13.16
CA THR A 16 -3.09 6.84 12.35
C THR A 16 -2.48 5.70 13.15
N VAL A 17 -1.37 5.93 13.86
CA VAL A 17 -0.69 4.91 14.70
C VAL A 17 -1.59 4.43 15.85
N ASP A 18 -2.26 5.34 16.55
CA ASP A 18 -3.16 5.01 17.65
C ASP A 18 -4.34 4.16 17.17
N ARG A 19 -4.92 4.53 16.03
CA ARG A 19 -5.99 3.76 15.40
C ARG A 19 -5.53 2.37 15.02
N MET A 20 -4.36 2.28 14.41
CA MET A 20 -3.71 1.03 14.01
C MET A 20 -3.53 0.09 15.20
N ASN A 21 -2.98 0.58 16.30
CA ASN A 21 -2.77 -0.19 17.52
C ASN A 21 -4.07 -0.60 18.23
N ARG A 22 -5.15 0.20 18.07
CA ARG A 22 -6.45 -0.08 18.69
C ARG A 22 -7.27 -1.11 17.90
N ASP A 23 -7.29 -0.98 16.58
CA ASP A 23 -8.26 -1.67 15.73
C ASP A 23 -7.68 -2.93 15.05
N PHE A 24 -6.35 -3.08 15.01
CA PHE A 24 -5.68 -4.14 14.25
C PHE A 24 -4.50 -4.80 14.98
N VAL A 25 -4.24 -6.07 14.67
CA VAL A 25 -2.95 -6.72 14.94
C VAL A 25 -2.06 -6.52 13.71
N LEU A 26 -0.92 -5.87 13.88
CA LEU A 26 -0.09 -5.44 12.77
C LEU A 26 1.24 -6.18 12.76
N LEU A 27 1.53 -6.83 11.63
CA LEU A 27 2.83 -7.40 11.34
C LEU A 27 3.47 -6.64 10.19
N TRP A 28 4.71 -6.19 10.38
CA TRP A 28 5.49 -5.52 9.35
C TRP A 28 6.66 -6.39 8.97
N SER A 29 6.73 -6.78 7.71
CA SER A 29 7.91 -7.41 7.16
C SER A 29 8.37 -6.65 5.94
N ASN A 30 9.53 -6.02 6.07
CA ASN A 30 10.18 -5.38 4.95
C ASN A 30 11.12 -6.39 4.28
N GLN A 31 10.62 -7.00 3.22
CA GLN A 31 11.26 -8.13 2.53
C GLN A 31 12.59 -7.74 1.84
N GLN A 32 12.82 -6.45 1.59
CA GLN A 32 14.04 -5.94 0.97
C GLN A 32 14.60 -4.75 1.78
N PRO A 33 15.35 -4.99 2.87
CA PRO A 33 15.93 -3.92 3.69
C PRO A 33 16.96 -3.08 2.94
N ASP A 34 17.61 -3.66 1.94
CA ASP A 34 18.72 -3.01 1.24
C ASP A 34 18.28 -2.26 -0.02
N LEU A 35 16.99 -2.28 -0.35
CA LEU A 35 16.44 -1.59 -1.52
C LEU A 35 15.56 -0.40 -1.13
N VAL A 36 15.80 0.72 -1.80
CA VAL A 36 14.90 1.88 -1.89
C VAL A 36 14.51 2.04 -3.35
N ASN A 37 13.21 2.03 -3.68
CA ASN A 37 12.76 2.12 -5.08
C ASN A 37 13.32 1.02 -6.00
N GLY A 38 13.62 -0.16 -5.45
CA GLY A 38 14.28 -1.22 -6.21
C GLY A 38 15.75 -0.93 -6.55
N VAL A 39 16.33 0.15 -6.01
CA VAL A 39 17.74 0.51 -6.15
C VAL A 39 18.48 0.07 -4.89
N PRO A 40 19.61 -0.67 -5.03
CA PRO A 40 20.47 -1.01 -3.91
C PRO A 40 20.97 0.24 -3.19
N THR A 41 20.88 0.24 -1.87
CA THR A 41 21.36 1.32 -1.01
C THR A 41 22.39 0.77 -0.03
N SER A 42 23.38 1.59 0.34
CA SER A 42 24.30 1.19 1.41
C SER A 42 23.55 1.06 2.75
N PRO A 43 24.04 0.26 3.71
CA PRO A 43 23.41 0.15 5.03
C PRO A 43 23.22 1.51 5.73
N GLU A 44 24.15 2.45 5.56
CA GLU A 44 24.03 3.82 6.09
C GLU A 44 22.92 4.61 5.40
N GLN A 45 22.78 4.49 4.07
CA GLN A 45 21.70 5.12 3.31
C GLN A 45 20.33 4.53 3.63
N ALA A 46 20.25 3.21 3.84
CA ALA A 46 19.04 2.53 4.24
C ALA A 46 18.57 2.92 5.66
N GLN A 47 19.51 3.35 6.51
CA GLN A 47 19.23 3.76 7.91
C GLN A 47 18.99 5.26 8.06
N ALA A 48 19.38 6.08 7.08
CA ALA A 48 19.17 7.52 7.13
C ALA A 48 17.66 7.85 7.20
N PRO A 49 17.22 8.74 8.10
CA PRO A 49 15.85 9.23 8.12
C PRO A 49 15.59 10.03 6.85
N TRP A 50 14.46 9.77 6.21
CA TRP A 50 14.02 10.55 5.06
C TRP A 50 13.55 11.91 5.53
N SER A 51 14.00 12.97 4.87
CA SER A 51 13.38 14.29 5.05
C SER A 51 11.94 14.29 4.50
N GLN A 52 11.10 15.21 4.98
CA GLN A 52 9.75 15.34 4.44
C GLN A 52 9.75 15.72 2.95
N GLU A 53 10.76 16.44 2.47
CA GLU A 53 10.89 16.82 1.08
C GLU A 53 11.19 15.60 0.19
N GLU A 54 12.15 14.76 0.61
CA GLU A 54 12.46 13.50 -0.08
C GLU A 54 11.26 12.53 -0.07
N ALA A 55 10.52 12.48 1.04
CA ALA A 55 9.33 11.66 1.15
C ALA A 55 8.19 12.13 0.23
N ARG A 56 8.04 13.44 -0.01
CA ARG A 56 7.04 14.01 -0.96
C ARG A 56 7.37 13.71 -2.42
N MET A 57 8.65 13.49 -2.73
CA MET A 57 9.09 13.10 -4.08
C MET A 57 8.77 11.63 -4.37
N TYR A 58 8.39 10.86 -3.37
CA TYR A 58 8.05 9.46 -3.51
C TYR A 58 6.63 9.28 -4.08
N PRO A 59 6.43 8.47 -5.13
CA PRO A 59 5.09 8.27 -5.68
C PRO A 59 4.19 7.56 -4.67
N LEU A 60 3.00 8.12 -4.41
CA LEU A 60 1.98 7.52 -3.55
C LEU A 60 1.53 6.16 -4.11
N GLY A 61 1.47 5.15 -3.26
CA GLY A 61 1.28 3.76 -3.67
C GLY A 61 2.50 3.13 -4.34
N GLY A 62 3.58 3.90 -4.52
CA GLY A 62 4.88 3.39 -4.92
C GLY A 62 5.51 2.56 -3.80
N GLY A 63 6.52 1.76 -4.13
CA GLY A 63 7.17 0.85 -3.19
C GLY A 63 7.27 -0.57 -3.72
N GLY A 64 6.43 -0.91 -4.71
CA GLY A 64 6.33 -2.26 -5.27
C GLY A 64 6.02 -3.30 -4.19
N GLY A 65 6.40 -4.55 -4.45
CA GLY A 65 6.18 -5.67 -3.52
C GLY A 65 6.96 -5.58 -2.19
N ASN A 66 7.70 -4.50 -1.94
CA ASN A 66 8.54 -4.34 -0.75
C ASN A 66 7.73 -4.03 0.50
N LEU A 67 6.60 -3.34 0.34
CA LEU A 67 5.67 -3.04 1.40
C LEU A 67 4.29 -3.57 1.04
N ARG A 68 3.81 -4.50 1.86
CA ARG A 68 2.49 -5.12 1.73
C ARG A 68 1.82 -5.08 3.10
N THR A 69 0.62 -4.52 3.14
CA THR A 69 -0.26 -4.54 4.30
C THR A 69 -1.35 -5.57 4.03
N PHE A 70 -1.55 -6.49 4.97
CA PHE A 70 -2.67 -7.43 4.97
C PHE A 70 -3.61 -7.06 6.11
N PHE A 71 -4.86 -6.76 5.78
CA PHE A 71 -5.92 -6.61 6.76
C PHE A 71 -6.61 -7.95 6.92
N CYS A 72 -6.64 -8.49 8.14
CA CYS A 72 -7.18 -9.82 8.41
C CYS A 72 -8.37 -9.77 9.37
N ASP A 73 -9.24 -10.78 9.30
CA ASP A 73 -10.26 -11.02 10.31
C ASP A 73 -9.67 -11.64 11.60
N ALA A 74 -10.52 -11.88 12.60
CA ALA A 74 -10.12 -12.46 13.88
C ALA A 74 -9.61 -13.91 13.77
N ASP A 75 -9.95 -14.62 12.69
CA ASP A 75 -9.46 -15.96 12.39
C ASP A 75 -8.13 -15.93 11.60
N GLY A 76 -7.59 -14.73 11.36
CA GLY A 76 -6.34 -14.53 10.62
C GLY A 76 -6.49 -14.72 9.11
N ARG A 77 -7.71 -14.59 8.55
CA ARG A 77 -7.94 -14.66 7.10
C ARG A 77 -7.90 -13.26 6.48
N VAL A 78 -7.30 -13.16 5.30
CA VAL A 78 -7.15 -11.87 4.60
C VAL A 78 -8.50 -11.34 4.12
N LEU A 79 -8.83 -10.12 4.52
CA LEU A 79 -10.00 -9.35 4.09
C LEU A 79 -9.65 -8.34 3.00
N HIS A 80 -8.52 -7.65 3.17
CA HIS A 80 -8.05 -6.61 2.26
C HIS A 80 -6.52 -6.62 2.18
N TYR A 81 -6.00 -6.11 1.08
CA TYR A 81 -4.59 -6.02 0.78
C TYR A 81 -4.28 -4.58 0.37
N LEU A 82 -3.12 -4.06 0.77
CA LEU A 82 -2.67 -2.75 0.33
C LEU A 82 -1.15 -2.77 0.10
N GLU A 83 -0.75 -2.50 -1.13
CA GLU A 83 0.65 -2.43 -1.54
C GLU A 83 1.17 -0.99 -1.56
N GLY A 84 2.42 -0.80 -1.14
CA GLY A 84 3.14 0.47 -1.25
C GLY A 84 2.93 1.44 -0.10
N TYR A 85 3.60 2.59 -0.21
CA TYR A 85 3.59 3.65 0.79
C TYR A 85 2.46 4.64 0.50
N TRP A 86 1.61 4.90 1.49
CA TRP A 86 0.45 5.78 1.36
C TRP A 86 0.48 6.89 2.41
N THR A 87 -0.08 8.04 2.06
CA THR A 87 -0.27 9.11 3.05
C THR A 87 -1.20 8.62 4.17
N PRO A 88 -1.11 9.21 5.38
CA PRO A 88 -2.00 8.86 6.48
C PRO A 88 -3.48 8.91 6.10
N GLU A 89 -3.89 9.89 5.29
CA GLU A 89 -5.30 10.06 4.90
C GLU A 89 -5.79 8.92 4.00
N VAL A 90 -4.99 8.51 3.00
CA VAL A 90 -5.36 7.39 2.13
C VAL A 90 -5.32 6.08 2.91
N TYR A 91 -4.26 5.86 3.69
CA TYR A 91 -4.10 4.66 4.49
C TYR A 91 -5.24 4.50 5.50
N GLY A 92 -5.64 5.60 6.18
CA GLY A 92 -6.76 5.62 7.11
C GLY A 92 -8.11 5.30 6.46
N ARG A 93 -8.36 5.75 5.22
CA ARG A 93 -9.56 5.38 4.46
C ARG A 93 -9.58 3.90 4.10
N GLU A 94 -8.44 3.33 3.72
CA GLU A 94 -8.35 1.91 3.40
C GLU A 94 -8.48 1.03 4.65
N MET A 95 -8.00 1.50 5.81
CA MET A 95 -8.30 0.89 7.11
C MET A 95 -9.80 0.94 7.44
N GLU A 96 -10.47 2.07 7.26
CA GLU A 96 -11.92 2.21 7.45
C GLU A 96 -12.70 1.22 6.60
N PHE A 97 -12.32 1.14 5.33
CA PHE A 97 -12.90 0.22 4.39
C PHE A 97 -12.68 -1.23 4.85
N ALA A 98 -11.45 -1.61 5.24
CA ALA A 98 -11.14 -2.94 5.74
C ALA A 98 -11.93 -3.30 7.02
N THR A 99 -12.06 -2.37 7.97
CA THR A 99 -12.94 -2.56 9.15
C THR A 99 -14.38 -2.83 8.72
N GLY A 100 -14.88 -2.09 7.73
CA GLY A 100 -16.22 -2.30 7.18
C GLY A 100 -16.42 -3.65 6.47
N LEU A 101 -15.35 -4.26 5.97
CA LEU A 101 -15.39 -5.62 5.38
C LEU A 101 -15.51 -6.72 6.43
N SER A 102 -14.91 -6.54 7.62
CA SER A 102 -14.97 -7.55 8.70
C SER A 102 -16.39 -7.85 9.19
N LEU A 103 -17.33 -6.95 8.90
CA LEU A 103 -18.74 -7.05 9.29
C LEU A 103 -19.65 -7.51 8.14
N ALA A 104 -19.08 -7.83 6.98
CA ALA A 104 -19.82 -8.05 5.75
C ALA A 104 -19.69 -9.49 5.23
N ASP A 105 -20.82 -10.08 4.83
CA ASP A 105 -20.83 -11.40 4.19
C ASP A 105 -20.42 -11.34 2.70
N ASP A 106 -20.58 -10.17 2.06
CA ASP A 106 -20.43 -9.92 0.63
C ASP A 106 -19.10 -9.26 0.22
N LEU A 107 -18.01 -9.71 0.84
CA LEU A 107 -16.66 -9.15 0.70
C LEU A 107 -16.25 -8.87 -0.76
N GLU A 108 -16.41 -9.85 -1.65
CA GLU A 108 -16.03 -9.75 -3.07
C GLU A 108 -16.80 -8.64 -3.80
N THR A 109 -18.10 -8.52 -3.51
CA THR A 109 -18.96 -7.47 -4.10
C THR A 109 -18.51 -6.09 -3.64
N ARG A 110 -18.19 -5.93 -2.35
CA ARG A 110 -17.72 -4.65 -1.81
C ARG A 110 -16.35 -4.25 -2.35
N LEU A 111 -15.43 -5.20 -2.48
CA LEU A 111 -14.13 -4.99 -3.10
C LEU A 111 -14.26 -4.58 -4.57
N ALA A 112 -15.10 -5.28 -5.33
CA ALA A 112 -15.38 -4.93 -6.73
C ALA A 112 -16.00 -3.54 -6.86
N ALA A 113 -16.99 -3.20 -6.02
CA ALA A 113 -17.61 -1.88 -6.00
C ALA A 113 -16.60 -0.77 -5.68
N ARG A 114 -15.74 -1.00 -4.69
CA ARG A 114 -14.68 -0.05 -4.30
C ARG A 114 -13.67 0.15 -5.42
N LYS A 115 -13.26 -0.92 -6.10
CA LYS A 115 -12.36 -0.85 -7.27
C LYS A 115 -12.96 0.03 -8.36
N VAL A 116 -14.23 -0.20 -8.73
CA VAL A 116 -14.93 0.59 -9.75
C VAL A 116 -15.02 2.07 -9.35
N GLU A 117 -15.28 2.38 -8.07
CA GLU A 117 -15.29 3.75 -7.57
C GLU A 117 -13.94 4.45 -7.78
N ILE A 118 -12.85 3.75 -7.48
CA ILE A 118 -11.47 4.25 -7.62
C ILE A 118 -11.12 4.47 -9.10
N GLU A 119 -11.42 3.49 -9.95
CA GLU A 119 -11.17 3.58 -11.40
C GLU A 119 -11.94 4.74 -12.03
N ARG A 120 -13.22 4.91 -11.70
CA ARG A 120 -14.01 6.06 -12.16
C ARG A 120 -13.37 7.39 -11.74
N ARG A 121 -12.93 7.50 -10.48
CA ARG A 121 -12.28 8.73 -9.99
C ARG A 121 -10.93 8.99 -10.67
N GLN A 122 -10.20 7.93 -11.02
CA GLN A 122 -8.98 8.03 -11.80
C GLN A 122 -9.28 8.57 -13.21
N GLU A 123 -10.27 8.02 -13.89
CA GLU A 123 -10.71 8.47 -15.21
C GLU A 123 -11.14 9.94 -15.20
N GLU A 124 -11.89 10.37 -14.17
CA GLU A 124 -12.29 11.77 -14.00
C GLU A 124 -11.09 12.71 -13.86
N LEU A 125 -10.07 12.32 -13.09
CA LEU A 125 -8.84 13.10 -12.97
C LEU A 125 -8.06 13.11 -14.29
N LEU A 126 -7.97 11.99 -15.00
CA LEU A 126 -7.29 11.92 -16.30
C LEU A 126 -8.03 12.69 -17.40
N ALA A 127 -9.36 12.78 -17.32
CA ALA A 127 -10.17 13.55 -18.25
C ALA A 127 -10.06 15.07 -18.02
N SER A 128 -9.58 15.50 -16.85
CA SER A 128 -9.25 16.91 -16.62
C SER A 128 -8.10 17.34 -17.53
N SER A 129 -8.25 18.51 -18.17
CA SER A 129 -7.36 18.92 -19.29
C SER A 129 -5.89 19.14 -18.89
N GLU A 130 -5.64 19.32 -17.59
CA GLU A 130 -4.32 19.59 -17.02
C GLU A 130 -3.55 18.30 -16.73
N ALA A 131 -4.21 17.26 -16.19
CA ALA A 131 -3.61 15.92 -16.07
C ALA A 131 -3.37 15.24 -17.43
N ALA A 132 -4.28 15.41 -18.40
CA ALA A 132 -4.17 14.81 -19.73
C ALA A 132 -2.97 15.32 -20.55
N ARG A 133 -2.55 16.57 -20.32
CA ARG A 133 -1.45 17.24 -21.05
C ARG A 133 -0.13 17.19 -20.30
N ALA A 134 -0.15 16.95 -19.00
CA ALA A 134 1.03 16.82 -18.17
C ALA A 134 1.77 15.50 -18.43
N ARG A 135 3.10 15.50 -18.29
CA ARG A 135 3.83 14.22 -18.14
C ARG A 135 3.37 13.57 -16.82
N PRO A 136 3.20 12.24 -16.75
CA PRO A 136 2.80 11.57 -15.52
C PRO A 136 3.67 11.99 -14.32
N GLY A 137 3.02 12.39 -13.22
CA GLY A 137 3.68 12.79 -11.98
C GLY A 137 4.18 14.23 -11.90
N THR A 138 4.02 15.03 -12.97
CA THR A 138 4.52 16.41 -13.00
C THR A 138 3.56 17.44 -12.40
N THR A 139 2.26 17.19 -12.46
CA THR A 139 1.23 17.98 -11.76
C THR A 139 0.64 17.18 -10.60
N GLU A 140 0.05 17.88 -9.63
CA GLU A 140 -0.62 17.23 -8.50
C GLU A 140 -1.74 16.29 -8.94
N GLU A 141 -2.56 16.71 -9.91
CA GLU A 141 -3.63 15.89 -10.47
C GLU A 141 -3.09 14.62 -11.15
N SER A 142 -1.99 14.75 -11.91
CA SER A 142 -1.34 13.59 -12.54
C SER A 142 -0.75 12.62 -11.52
N ARG A 143 -0.24 13.12 -10.38
CA ARG A 143 0.22 12.28 -9.25
C ARG A 143 -0.96 11.56 -8.59
N GLN A 144 -2.07 12.26 -8.36
CA GLN A 144 -3.27 11.67 -7.78
C GLN A 144 -3.87 10.59 -8.69
N ALA A 145 -3.95 10.85 -10.00
CA ALA A 145 -4.41 9.86 -10.98
C ALA A 145 -3.50 8.63 -11.02
N ALA A 146 -2.17 8.82 -10.97
CA ALA A 146 -1.22 7.71 -10.88
C ALA A 146 -1.40 6.89 -9.59
N ALA A 147 -1.58 7.57 -8.46
CA ALA A 147 -1.82 6.94 -7.16
C ALA A 147 -3.11 6.11 -7.14
N LEU A 148 -4.22 6.63 -7.68
CA LEU A 148 -5.46 5.87 -7.82
C LEU A 148 -5.29 4.63 -8.70
N GLY A 149 -4.53 4.75 -9.79
CA GLY A 149 -4.19 3.60 -10.64
C GLY A 149 -3.36 2.52 -9.96
N LEU A 150 -2.51 2.90 -8.99
CA LEU A 150 -1.78 1.95 -8.15
C LEU A 150 -2.71 1.31 -7.09
N LEU A 151 -3.60 2.11 -6.51
CA LEU A 151 -4.59 1.62 -5.55
C LEU A 151 -5.54 0.60 -6.20
N ALA A 152 -6.03 0.87 -7.42
CA ALA A 152 -6.87 -0.06 -8.17
C ALA A 152 -6.17 -1.41 -8.42
N ARG A 153 -4.87 -1.40 -8.78
CA ARG A 153 -4.07 -2.61 -8.97
C ARG A 153 -3.88 -3.44 -7.70
N THR A 154 -3.95 -2.80 -6.54
CA THR A 154 -3.90 -3.50 -5.25
C THR A 154 -5.08 -4.48 -5.14
N PHE A 155 -6.27 -4.16 -5.66
CA PHE A 155 -7.41 -5.08 -5.63
C PHE A 155 -7.19 -6.33 -6.49
N ASP A 156 -6.62 -6.16 -7.69
CA ASP A 156 -6.30 -7.29 -8.57
C ASP A 156 -5.22 -8.19 -7.97
N THR A 157 -4.18 -7.58 -7.40
CA THR A 157 -3.09 -8.30 -6.75
C THR A 157 -3.57 -9.00 -5.48
N GLY A 158 -4.42 -8.34 -4.71
CA GLY A 158 -4.97 -8.81 -3.45
C GLY A 158 -6.00 -9.92 -3.59
N ALA A 159 -6.72 -9.97 -4.72
CA ALA A 159 -7.77 -10.96 -4.99
C ALA A 159 -7.31 -12.40 -4.76
N GLN A 160 -6.05 -12.70 -5.10
CA GLN A 160 -5.46 -14.03 -4.95
C GLN A 160 -5.17 -14.44 -3.50
N TYR A 161 -5.34 -13.53 -2.52
CA TYR A 161 -5.10 -13.78 -1.10
C TYR A 161 -6.39 -13.78 -0.28
N LEU A 162 -7.49 -13.28 -0.83
CA LEU A 162 -8.74 -13.10 -0.09
C LEU A 162 -9.24 -14.41 0.55
N ARG A 163 -9.74 -14.28 1.78
CA ARG A 163 -10.25 -15.35 2.64
C ARG A 163 -9.24 -16.46 2.97
N GLN A 164 -7.99 -16.36 2.53
CA GLN A 164 -6.95 -17.31 2.91
C GLN A 164 -6.38 -16.96 4.28
N PRO A 165 -6.00 -17.96 5.09
CA PRO A 165 -5.21 -17.73 6.29
C PRO A 165 -3.91 -16.98 5.93
N ILE A 166 -3.48 -16.07 6.80
CA ILE A 166 -2.34 -15.19 6.54
C ILE A 166 -1.00 -15.95 6.50
N ASP A 167 -0.80 -16.97 7.34
CA ASP A 167 0.51 -17.66 7.42
C ASP A 167 0.90 -18.34 6.09
N PRO A 168 0.04 -19.13 5.41
CA PRO A 168 0.32 -19.65 4.08
C PRO A 168 0.55 -18.58 3.02
N VAL A 169 -0.11 -17.43 3.13
CA VAL A 169 0.07 -16.29 2.22
C VAL A 169 1.47 -15.69 2.40
N LEU A 170 1.87 -15.44 3.64
CA LEU A 170 3.21 -14.92 3.97
C LEU A 170 4.31 -15.88 3.53
N GLU A 171 4.12 -17.18 3.72
CA GLU A 171 5.07 -18.21 3.30
C GLU A 171 5.22 -18.27 1.78
N ARG A 172 4.11 -18.18 1.03
CA ARG A 172 4.14 -18.12 -0.44
C ARG A 172 4.93 -16.90 -0.92
N ILE A 173 4.66 -15.74 -0.32
CA ILE A 173 5.35 -14.48 -0.62
C ILE A 173 6.85 -14.59 -0.35
N ARG A 174 7.24 -15.21 0.76
CA ARG A 174 8.65 -15.46 1.10
C ARG A 174 9.32 -16.31 0.03
N ILE A 175 8.72 -17.45 -0.32
CA ILE A 175 9.25 -18.37 -1.35
C ILE A 175 9.37 -17.67 -2.71
N GLU A 176 8.39 -16.85 -3.09
CA GLU A 176 8.44 -16.07 -4.33
C GLU A 176 9.58 -15.04 -4.33
N GLY A 177 9.81 -14.37 -3.19
CA GLY A 177 10.93 -13.45 -3.06
C GLY A 177 12.28 -14.17 -3.11
N GLU A 178 12.42 -15.33 -2.47
CA GLU A 178 13.64 -16.15 -2.55
C GLU A 178 13.95 -16.59 -3.99
N ARG A 179 12.93 -17.07 -4.72
CA ARG A 179 13.08 -17.47 -6.13
C ARG A 179 13.50 -16.33 -7.04
N ARG A 180 13.09 -15.11 -6.72
CA ARG A 180 13.45 -13.90 -7.48
C ARG A 180 14.83 -13.35 -7.07
N GLY A 181 15.50 -13.95 -6.08
CA GLY A 181 16.74 -13.40 -5.50
C GLY A 181 16.50 -12.09 -4.75
N VAL A 182 15.27 -11.87 -4.31
CA VAL A 182 14.75 -10.64 -3.68
C VAL A 182 14.83 -10.75 -2.16
N ILE A 183 14.82 -11.97 -1.62
CA ILE A 183 14.98 -12.32 -0.19
C ILE A 183 16.14 -13.32 -0.10
N SER A 184 17.11 -13.07 0.79
CA SER A 184 18.28 -13.92 1.04
C SER A 184 18.33 -14.40 2.48
#